data_AF-A0AA41VV84-F1
#
_entry.id   AF-A0AA41VV84-F1
#
_cell.length_a   1.000
_cell.length_b   1.000
_cell.length_c   1.000
_cell.angle_alpha   90.00
_cell.angle_beta   90.00
_cell.angle_gamma   90.00
#
_symmetry.space_group_name_H-M   'P 1'
#
loop_
_entity.id
_entity.type
_entity.pdbx_description
1 polymer ?
#
loop_
_entity_poly.entity_id
_entity_poly.type
_entity_poly.pdbx_seq_one_letter_code
_entity_poly.pdbx_strand_id
1 'polypeptide(L)' 'SIILNAAYEGKLKILKKCASELDHILGVGLPTILGDTKDGDGKHALHFAAAGGRVDVLEYLIEEMKLDIDVTDNSGTVI' A
#
# COMPACT_ATOMS: atom_id res chain seq x y z
N SER A 1 0.27 -10.36 3.27
CA SER A 1 -0.39 -9.25 4.01
C SER A 1 -1.76 -8.99 3.42
N ILE A 2 -2.80 -8.78 4.23
CA ILE A 2 -4.16 -8.45 3.76
C ILE A 2 -4.16 -7.15 2.96
N ILE A 3 -3.38 -6.15 3.40
CA ILE A 3 -3.23 -4.86 2.72
C ILE A 3 -2.66 -5.05 1.31
N LEU A 4 -1.58 -5.82 1.15
CA LEU A 4 -0.95 -6.06 -0.15
C LEU A 4 -1.88 -6.80 -1.11
N ASN A 5 -2.59 -7.82 -0.62
CA ASN A 5 -3.54 -8.55 -1.45
C ASN A 5 -4.73 -7.65 -1.86
N ALA A 6 -5.24 -6.83 -0.93
CA ALA A 6 -6.30 -5.87 -1.23
C ALA A 6 -5.83 -4.81 -2.25
N ALA A 7 -4.58 -4.39 -2.20
CA ALA A 7 -4.00 -3.49 -3.19
C ALA A 7 -3.96 -4.12 -4.58
N TYR A 8 -3.48 -5.36 -4.69
CA TYR A 8 -3.44 -6.11 -5.96
C TYR A 8 -4.83 -6.35 -6.56
N GLU A 9 -5.81 -6.67 -5.72
CA GLU A 9 -7.17 -6.99 -6.16
C GLU A 9 -8.06 -5.75 -6.36
N GLY A 10 -7.61 -4.55 -5.99
CA GLY A 10 -8.42 -3.32 -6.08
C GLY A 10 -9.49 -3.21 -4.99
N LYS A 11 -9.31 -3.91 -3.87
CA LYS A 11 -10.27 -3.93 -2.75
C LYS A 11 -10.03 -2.74 -1.83
N LEU A 12 -10.19 -1.52 -2.33
CA LEU A 12 -9.89 -0.27 -1.63
C LEU A 12 -10.55 -0.18 -0.24
N LYS A 13 -11.81 -0.61 -0.12
CA LYS A 13 -12.54 -0.62 1.17
C LYS A 13 -11.88 -1.54 2.20
N ILE A 14 -11.38 -2.71 1.79
CA ILE A 14 -10.69 -3.64 2.68
C ILE A 14 -9.32 -3.09 3.06
N LEU A 15 -8.61 -2.50 2.10
CA LEU A 15 -7.33 -1.85 2.34
C LEU A 15 -7.47 -0.74 3.39
N LYS A 16 -8.41 0.20 3.21
CA LYS A 16 -8.66 1.29 4.17
C LYS A 16 -9.04 0.74 5.55
N LYS A 17 -9.98 -0.22 5.60
CA LYS A 17 -10.43 -0.82 6.86
C LYS A 17 -9.29 -1.47 7.63
N CYS A 18 -8.49 -2.32 6.97
CA CYS A 18 -7.39 -3.03 7.62
C CYS A 18 -6.30 -2.06 8.10
N ALA A 19 -5.95 -1.05 7.30
CA ALA A 19 -5.00 -0.02 7.71
C ALA A 19 -5.49 0.77 8.92
N SER A 20 -6.78 1.15 8.96
CA SER A 20 -7.37 1.85 10.13
C SER A 20 -7.42 1.01 11.39
N GLU A 21 -7.69 -0.30 11.27
CA GLU A 21 -7.67 -1.21 12.42
C GLU A 21 -6.25 -1.33 13.00
N LEU A 22 -5.23 -1.45 12.15
CA LEU A 22 -3.84 -1.47 12.60
C LEU A 22 -3.42 -0.11 13.19
N ASP A 23 -3.90 1.00 12.63
CA ASP A 23 -3.59 2.34 13.14
C ASP A 23 -4.21 2.59 14.51
N HIS A 24 -5.40 2.06 14.79
CA HIS A 24 -5.98 2.12 16.13
C HIS A 24 -5.09 1.39 17.17
N ILE A 25 -4.42 0.31 16.77
CA ILE A 25 -3.55 -0.45 17.67
C ILE A 25 -2.18 0.23 17.83
N LEU A 26 -1.60 0.71 16.73
CA LEU A 26 -0.23 1.21 16.68
C LEU A 26 -0.12 2.72 16.90
N GLY A 27 -1.12 3.50 16.48
CA GLY A 27 -1.17 4.95 16.59
C GLY A 27 -0.10 5.68 15.75
N VAL A 28 0.34 5.09 14.64
CA VAL A 28 1.47 5.58 13.82
C VAL A 28 1.03 6.31 12.54
N GLY A 29 -0.28 6.33 12.26
CA GLY A 29 -0.90 6.95 11.10
C GLY A 29 -1.02 6.00 9.89
N LEU A 30 -2.12 6.15 9.15
CA LEU A 30 -2.38 5.40 7.90
C LEU A 30 -1.23 5.47 6.88
N PRO A 31 -0.60 6.64 6.60
CA PRO A 31 0.49 6.69 5.62
C PRO A 31 1.67 5.79 6.02
N THR A 32 2.04 5.78 7.30
CA THR A 32 3.10 4.91 7.83
C THR A 32 2.75 3.44 7.65
N ILE A 33 1.53 3.03 8.01
CA ILE A 33 1.10 1.63 7.86
C ILE A 33 1.10 1.19 6.40
N LEU A 34 0.56 2.00 5.51
CA LEU A 34 0.45 1.67 4.09
C LEU A 34 1.82 1.72 3.39
N GLY A 35 2.68 2.67 3.79
CA GLY A 35 4.03 2.85 3.26
C GLY A 35 5.02 1.80 3.73
N ASP A 36 4.95 1.37 4.99
CA ASP A 36 5.90 0.40 5.57
C ASP A 36 5.47 -1.06 5.33
N THR A 37 4.21 -1.30 4.94
CA THR A 37 3.74 -2.64 4.61
C THR A 37 4.38 -3.11 3.30
N LYS A 38 5.27 -4.10 3.41
CA LYS A 38 5.93 -4.77 2.28
C LYS A 38 6.00 -6.29 2.46
N ASP A 39 6.22 -6.99 1.35
CA ASP A 39 6.47 -8.43 1.37
C ASP A 39 7.97 -8.75 1.56
N GLY A 40 8.33 -10.04 1.42
CA GLY A 40 9.72 -10.50 1.55
C GLY A 40 10.66 -9.96 0.45
N ASP A 41 10.11 -9.54 -0.69
CA ASP A 41 10.86 -8.94 -1.79
C ASP A 41 10.98 -7.42 -1.63
N GLY A 42 10.39 -6.85 -0.57
CA GLY A 42 10.37 -5.39 -0.36
C GLY A 42 9.30 -4.68 -1.18
N LYS A 43 8.36 -5.40 -1.79
CA LYS A 43 7.28 -4.80 -2.58
C LYS A 43 6.19 -4.24 -1.67
N HIS A 44 6.00 -2.93 -1.77
CA HIS A 44 4.97 -2.16 -1.09
C HIS A 44 3.59 -2.24 -1.79
N ALA A 45 2.55 -1.73 -1.13
CA ALA A 45 1.19 -1.69 -1.66
C ALA A 45 1.09 -1.03 -3.06
N LEU A 46 1.94 -0.03 -3.36
CA LEU A 46 1.99 0.61 -4.68
C LEU A 46 2.41 -0.37 -5.79
N HIS A 47 3.44 -1.20 -5.57
CA HIS A 47 3.88 -2.23 -6.53
C HIS A 47 2.74 -3.21 -6.85
N PHE A 48 2.01 -3.63 -5.82
CA PHE A 48 0.89 -4.56 -5.98
C PHE A 48 -0.29 -3.91 -6.71
N ALA A 49 -0.63 -2.65 -6.38
CA ALA A 49 -1.69 -1.91 -7.06
C ALA A 49 -1.36 -1.68 -8.55
N ALA A 50 -0.12 -1.30 -8.86
CA ALA A 50 0.37 -1.15 -10.23
C ALA A 50 0.31 -2.48 -11.01
N ALA A 51 0.84 -3.56 -10.43
CA ALA A 51 0.79 -4.90 -11.03
C ALA A 51 -0.65 -5.40 -11.27
N GLY A 52 -1.61 -4.97 -10.44
CA GLY A 52 -3.03 -5.29 -10.60
C GLY A 52 -3.79 -4.35 -11.54
N GLY A 53 -3.19 -3.25 -12.00
CA GLY A 53 -3.86 -2.20 -12.78
C GLY A 53 -4.94 -1.45 -11.99
N ARG A 54 -4.74 -1.27 -10.68
CA ARG A 54 -5.75 -0.72 -9.74
C ARG A 54 -5.55 0.80 -9.58
N VAL A 55 -6.07 1.55 -10.53
CA VAL A 55 -5.94 3.03 -10.56
C VAL A 55 -6.56 3.69 -9.33
N ASP A 56 -7.73 3.21 -8.88
CA ASP A 56 -8.41 3.73 -7.69
C ASP A 56 -7.59 3.57 -6.40
N VAL A 57 -6.87 2.46 -6.28
CA VAL A 57 -5.94 2.23 -5.17
C VAL A 57 -4.70 3.11 -5.32
N LEU A 58 -4.14 3.27 -6.53
CA LEU A 58 -2.99 4.13 -6.77
C LEU A 58 -3.30 5.60 -6.46
N GLU A 59 -4.43 6.13 -6.93
CA GLU A 59 -4.90 7.49 -6.63
C GLU A 59 -5.00 7.69 -5.11
N TYR A 60 -5.60 6.74 -4.39
CA TYR A 60 -5.66 6.80 -2.93
C TYR A 60 -4.27 6.84 -2.28
N LEU A 61 -3.37 5.92 -2.67
CA LEU A 61 -2.05 5.80 -2.06
C LEU A 61 -1.14 7.01 -2.37
N ILE A 62 -1.19 7.54 -3.59
CA ILE A 62 -0.32 8.64 -4.03
C ILE A 62 -0.93 9.99 -3.66
N GLU A 63 -2.20 10.21 -4.00
CA GLU A 63 -2.80 11.54 -3.87
C GLU A 63 -3.34 11.80 -2.46
N GLU A 64 -4.02 10.83 -1.85
CA GLU A 64 -4.57 11.02 -0.50
C GLU A 64 -3.51 10.73 0.58
N MET A 65 -2.76 9.63 0.46
CA MET A 65 -1.79 9.21 1.49
C MET A 65 -0.38 9.79 1.29
N LYS A 66 -0.12 10.44 0.15
CA LYS A 66 1.17 11.06 -0.18
C LYS A 66 2.35 10.09 -0.11
N LEU A 67 2.11 8.82 -0.46
CA LEU A 67 3.20 7.86 -0.58
C LEU A 67 4.08 8.20 -1.78
N ASP A 68 5.38 8.00 -1.61
CA ASP A 68 6.36 8.20 -2.68
C ASP A 68 6.13 7.18 -3.79
N ILE A 69 6.03 7.66 -5.03
CA ILE A 69 5.85 6.79 -6.21
C ILE A 69 7.15 6.09 -6.59
N ASP A 70 8.30 6.68 -6.22
CA ASP A 70 9.63 6.17 -6.54
C ASP A 70 10.13 5.14 -5.50
N VAL A 71 9.23 4.57 -4.69
CA VAL A 71 9.58 3.47 -3.77
C VAL A 71 10.11 2.28 -4.56
N THR A 72 11.20 1.69 -4.07
CA THR A 72 11.83 0.52 -4.69
C THR A 72 11.64 -0.74 -3.86
N ASP A 73 11.59 -1.88 -4.55
CA ASP A 73 11.72 -3.19 -3.93
C ASP A 73 13.20 -3.51 -3.59
N ASN A 74 13.46 -4.69 -3.01
CA ASN A 74 14.81 -5.09 -2.61
C ASN A 74 15.78 -5.24 -3.80
N SER A 75 15.28 -5.30 -5.03
CA SER A 75 16.08 -5.36 -6.26
C SER A 75 16.31 -3.97 -6.88
N GLY A 76 15.78 -2.91 -6.27
CA GLY A 76 15.84 -1.55 -6.81
C GLY A 76 14.81 -1.25 -7.90
N THR A 77 13.77 -2.08 -8.04
CA THR A 77 12.71 -1.90 -9.03
C THR A 77 11.65 -0.94 -8.50
N VAL A 78 11.24 0.06 -9.28
CA VAL A 78 10.10 0.96 -9.00
C VAL A 78 8.77 0.38 -9.52
N ILE A 79 7.64 1.02 -9.22
CA ILE A 79 6.28 0.50 -9.51
C ILE A 79 5.89 0.44 -10.98
#